data_AF-A0A2A9PGG7-F1
#
_entry.id   AF-A0A2A9PGG7-F1
#
_cell.length_a   1.000
_cell.length_b   1.000
_cell.length_c   1.000
_cell.angle_alpha   90.00
_cell.angle_beta   90.00
_cell.angle_gamma   90.00
#
_symmetry.space_group_name_H-M   'P 1'
#
loop_
_entity.id
_entity.type
_entity.pdbx_description
1 polymer ?
#
loop_
_entity_poly.entity_id
_entity_poly.type
_entity_poly.pdbx_seq_one_letter_code
_entity_poly.pdbx_strand_id
1 'polypeptide(L)'
;MPAGYYGKLILYDGPTIEAPPVAVVRSGRRMGYYDDMELAALRPEQQPRVEELRCDGKGWSMVYSFVMPVSEGALPEKFEWRSSRGDEVKSLGEHSYGWKLVQLGSQEILAVGADAKMSRSLSKVGAFRFVGRGASGEMGESWAVMAVASLVRIMQRQWQTGITVAAS
;
A
#
# COMPACT_ATOMS: atom_id res chain seq x y z
N MET A 1 -13.91 1.37 5.63
CA MET A 1 -13.37 2.75 5.65
C MET A 1 -14.34 3.65 6.41
N PRO A 2 -14.13 3.90 7.71
CA PRO A 2 -14.90 4.88 8.46
C PRO A 2 -14.73 6.27 7.82
N ALA A 3 -15.82 7.02 7.61
CA ALA A 3 -15.84 8.31 6.87
C ALA A 3 -15.47 8.24 5.36
N GLY A 4 -15.60 7.06 4.74
CA GLY A 4 -15.44 6.90 3.29
C GLY A 4 -14.01 7.16 2.80
N TYR A 5 -13.87 7.71 1.59
CA TYR A 5 -12.57 7.94 0.98
C TYR A 5 -11.68 8.92 1.76
N TYR A 6 -12.24 9.83 2.55
CA TYR A 6 -11.48 10.85 3.28
C TYR A 6 -11.05 10.42 4.69
N GLY A 7 -11.54 9.27 5.17
CA GLY A 7 -11.23 8.77 6.50
C GLY A 7 -10.00 7.87 6.57
N LYS A 8 -9.75 7.34 7.79
CA LYS A 8 -8.70 6.35 8.04
C LYS A 8 -9.00 5.04 7.30
N LEU A 9 -7.97 4.37 6.83
CA LEU A 9 -8.04 3.00 6.33
C LEU A 9 -7.74 2.05 7.49
N ILE A 10 -8.53 0.98 7.61
CA ILE A 10 -8.30 -0.09 8.59
C ILE A 10 -8.33 -1.41 7.83
N LEU A 11 -7.31 -2.23 8.01
CA LEU A 11 -7.30 -3.64 7.61
C LEU A 11 -7.58 -4.50 8.84
N TYR A 12 -8.39 -5.54 8.67
CA TYR A 12 -8.78 -6.47 9.72
C TYR A 12 -8.27 -7.87 9.38
N ASP A 13 -7.97 -8.67 10.41
CA ASP A 13 -7.60 -10.09 10.29
C ASP A 13 -8.84 -10.97 10.06
N GLY A 14 -9.57 -10.67 9.00
CA GLY A 14 -10.82 -11.36 8.70
C GLY A 14 -11.69 -10.63 7.70
N PRO A 15 -12.77 -11.28 7.22
CA PRO A 15 -13.65 -10.71 6.22
C PRO A 15 -14.58 -9.61 6.78
N THR A 16 -14.62 -9.42 8.10
CA THR A 16 -15.57 -8.52 8.77
C THR A 16 -14.87 -7.57 9.74
N ILE A 17 -15.59 -6.55 10.21
CA ILE A 17 -15.05 -5.48 11.07
C ILE A 17 -14.92 -5.87 12.55
N GLU A 18 -15.48 -7.02 12.93
CA GLU A 18 -15.41 -7.59 14.27
C GLU A 18 -14.06 -8.27 14.52
N ALA A 19 -13.31 -8.60 13.47
CA ALA A 19 -11.97 -9.15 13.59
C ALA A 19 -10.97 -8.10 14.10
N PRO A 20 -9.85 -8.52 14.73
CA PRO A 20 -8.82 -7.59 15.19
C PRO A 20 -8.23 -6.77 14.03
N PRO A 21 -7.95 -5.47 14.21
CA PRO A 21 -7.27 -4.67 13.19
C PRO A 21 -5.80 -5.09 13.08
N VAL A 22 -5.32 -5.30 11.85
CA VAL A 22 -3.90 -5.60 11.55
C VAL A 22 -3.13 -4.37 11.10
N ALA A 23 -3.82 -3.38 10.54
CA ALA A 23 -3.23 -2.09 10.19
C ALA A 23 -4.24 -0.96 10.27
N VAL A 24 -3.80 0.20 10.74
CA VAL A 24 -4.56 1.45 10.74
C VAL A 24 -3.72 2.54 10.07
N VAL A 25 -4.19 3.02 8.93
CA VAL A 25 -3.53 4.10 8.18
C VAL A 25 -4.30 5.39 8.38
N ARG A 26 -3.58 6.43 8.80
CA ARG A 26 -4.13 7.77 9.06
C ARG A 26 -3.40 8.78 8.19
N SER A 27 -4.10 9.84 7.79
CA SER A 27 -3.45 11.00 7.20
C SER A 27 -2.45 11.58 8.20
N GLY A 28 -1.23 11.88 7.76
CA GLY A 28 -0.21 12.50 8.61
C GLY A 28 -0.72 13.82 9.19
N ARG A 29 -0.31 14.14 10.43
CA ARG A 29 -0.81 15.31 11.18
C ARG A 29 -0.19 16.65 10.75
N ARG A 30 0.81 16.65 9.86
CA ARG A 30 1.49 17.86 9.35
C ARG A 30 1.17 18.07 7.88
N MET A 31 1.43 19.29 7.41
CA MET A 31 1.33 19.78 6.03
C MET A 31 2.18 19.00 4.98
N GLY A 32 2.62 17.78 5.30
CA GLY A 32 3.53 16.96 4.50
C GLY A 32 2.80 15.89 3.70
N TYR A 33 3.41 15.49 2.59
CA TYR A 33 2.97 14.42 1.70
C TYR A 33 3.29 13.04 2.31
N TYR A 34 2.78 12.72 3.50
CA TYR A 34 2.97 11.40 4.11
C TYR A 34 1.75 10.94 4.90
N ASP A 35 1.62 9.63 5.07
CA ASP A 35 0.58 8.96 5.84
C ASP A 35 1.23 8.13 6.98
N ASP A 36 0.61 8.16 8.16
CA ASP A 36 1.05 7.37 9.32
C ASP A 36 0.42 5.96 9.22
N MET A 37 1.25 4.93 9.24
CA MET A 37 0.84 3.52 9.14
C MET A 37 1.13 2.79 10.45
N GLU A 38 0.08 2.55 11.24
CA GLU A 38 0.17 1.78 12.47
C GLU A 38 -0.11 0.31 12.17
N LEU A 39 0.87 -0.56 12.34
CA LEU A 39 0.77 -2.01 12.20
C LEU A 39 0.57 -2.63 13.57
N ALA A 40 -0.41 -3.53 13.69
CA ALA A 40 -0.64 -4.27 14.91
C ALA A 40 0.58 -5.13 15.25
N ALA A 41 0.82 -5.28 16.54
CA ALA A 41 1.77 -6.27 17.03
C ALA A 41 1.23 -7.68 16.71
N LEU A 42 2.02 -8.46 15.97
CA LEU A 42 1.64 -9.83 15.61
C LEU A 42 1.79 -10.80 16.79
N ARG A 43 2.48 -10.37 17.85
CA ARG A 43 2.62 -11.12 19.10
C ARG A 43 2.29 -10.21 20.29
N PRO A 44 1.68 -10.72 21.37
CA PRO A 44 1.33 -9.94 22.56
C PRO A 44 2.52 -9.17 23.16
N GLU A 45 3.72 -9.74 23.09
CA GLU A 45 4.97 -9.16 23.56
C GLU A 45 5.58 -8.11 22.63
N GLN A 46 5.09 -7.96 21.40
CA GLN A 46 5.56 -6.96 20.45
C GLN A 46 4.78 -5.65 20.64
N GLN A 47 5.45 -4.51 20.47
CA GLN A 47 4.77 -3.22 20.45
C GLN A 47 4.20 -2.96 19.04
N PRO A 48 3.02 -2.33 18.91
CA PRO A 48 2.53 -1.82 17.64
C PRO A 48 3.59 -0.93 16.98
N ARG A 49 3.78 -1.10 15.67
CA ARG A 49 4.79 -0.36 14.91
C ARG A 49 4.12 0.78 14.17
N VAL A 50 4.75 1.95 14.17
CA VAL A 50 4.28 3.09 13.37
C VAL A 50 5.34 3.40 12.34
N GLU A 51 5.00 3.22 11.08
CA GLU A 51 5.85 3.51 9.93
C GLU A 51 5.24 4.65 9.10
N GLU A 52 6.08 5.36 8.33
CA GLU A 52 5.62 6.44 7.45
C GLU A 52 5.54 5.95 6.00
N LEU A 53 4.39 6.16 5.36
CA LEU A 53 4.25 6.11 3.91
C LEU A 53 4.45 7.52 3.35
N ARG A 54 5.64 7.79 2.84
CA ARG A 54 5.98 9.07 2.23
C ARG A 54 5.57 9.09 0.77
N CYS A 55 5.15 10.24 0.28
CA CYS A 55 4.80 10.50 -1.10
C CYS A 55 5.66 11.64 -1.62
N ASP A 56 6.48 11.36 -2.63
CA ASP A 56 7.33 12.34 -3.30
C ASP A 56 6.84 12.56 -4.74
N GLY A 57 6.64 13.82 -5.12
CA GLY A 57 6.42 14.20 -6.52
C GLY A 57 7.77 14.27 -7.26
N LYS A 58 7.98 13.40 -8.25
CA LYS A 58 9.11 13.48 -9.18
C LYS A 58 8.62 13.88 -10.57
N GLY A 59 8.49 15.17 -10.80
CA GLY A 59 7.91 15.71 -12.04
C GLY A 59 6.43 15.32 -12.16
N TRP A 60 6.08 14.56 -13.21
CA TRP A 60 4.72 14.10 -13.47
C TRP A 60 4.35 12.76 -12.80
N SER A 61 5.29 12.13 -12.08
CA SER A 61 5.03 10.85 -11.39
C SER A 61 5.10 11.01 -9.89
N MET A 62 4.17 10.35 -9.20
CA MET A 62 4.24 10.15 -7.76
C MET A 62 5.04 8.88 -7.45
N VAL A 63 5.85 8.94 -6.41
CA VAL A 63 6.54 7.79 -5.82
C VAL A 63 6.14 7.72 -4.37
N TYR A 64 5.69 6.56 -3.93
CA TYR A 64 5.42 6.33 -2.52
C TYR A 64 6.50 5.44 -1.93
N SER A 65 6.99 5.73 -0.73
CA SER A 65 8.03 4.95 -0.11
C SER A 65 7.79 4.74 1.37
N PHE A 66 8.25 3.60 1.86
CA PHE A 66 8.30 3.29 3.28
C PHE A 66 9.61 2.55 3.59
N VAL A 67 9.98 2.54 4.86
CA VAL A 67 11.16 1.84 5.36
C VAL A 67 10.70 0.84 6.39
N MET A 68 11.20 -0.39 6.35
CA MET A 68 10.90 -1.36 7.39
C MET A 68 11.93 -2.49 7.48
N PRO A 69 12.15 -3.06 8.67
CA PRO A 69 12.93 -4.28 8.83
C PRO A 69 12.16 -5.48 8.26
N VAL A 70 12.88 -6.32 7.52
CA VAL A 70 12.33 -7.55 6.91
C VAL A 70 12.50 -8.76 7.84
N SER A 71 13.50 -8.73 8.70
CA SER A 71 13.71 -9.71 9.77
C SER A 71 14.11 -9.03 11.07
N GLU A 72 13.91 -9.72 12.19
CA GLU A 72 14.33 -9.24 13.50
C GLU A 72 15.85 -9.02 13.53
N GLY A 73 16.28 -7.85 14.01
CA GLY A 73 17.70 -7.47 14.07
C GLY A 73 18.35 -7.06 12.74
N ALA A 74 17.65 -7.17 11.60
CA ALA A 74 18.18 -6.68 10.33
C ALA A 74 18.08 -5.15 10.21
N LEU A 75 18.98 -4.57 9.41
CA LEU A 75 18.89 -3.16 9.04
C LEU A 75 17.59 -2.92 8.27
N PRO A 76 16.85 -1.84 8.58
CA PRO A 76 15.65 -1.50 7.84
C PRO A 76 15.93 -1.30 6.35
N GLU A 77 15.08 -1.87 5.51
CA GLU A 77 15.16 -1.75 4.06
C GLU A 77 14.18 -0.70 3.56
N LYS A 78 14.50 -0.05 2.44
CA LYS A 78 13.63 0.92 1.80
C LYS A 78 12.88 0.32 0.61
N PHE A 79 11.59 0.58 0.55
CA PHE A 79 10.70 0.14 -0.51
C PHE A 79 10.04 1.31 -1.21
N GLU A 80 9.83 1.18 -2.52
CA GLU A 80 9.19 2.22 -3.34
C GLU A 80 8.08 1.64 -4.22
N TRP A 81 6.87 2.17 -4.05
CA TRP A 81 5.81 2.06 -5.04
C TRP A 81 6.06 3.07 -6.15
N ARG A 82 6.26 2.54 -7.36
CA ARG A 82 6.45 3.33 -8.58
C ARG A 82 5.30 3.06 -9.53
N SER A 83 4.82 4.11 -10.19
CA SER A 83 3.85 3.95 -11.27
C SER A 83 4.46 3.10 -12.40
N SER A 84 3.69 2.18 -12.95
CA SER A 84 4.14 1.29 -14.02
C SER A 84 3.04 1.09 -15.06
N ARG A 85 3.47 0.95 -16.32
CA ARG A 85 2.66 0.45 -17.46
C ARG A 85 3.26 -0.84 -18.04
N GLY A 86 4.16 -1.48 -17.28
CA GLY A 86 4.83 -2.71 -17.66
C GLY A 86 3.91 -3.91 -17.65
N ASP A 87 4.37 -5.00 -18.27
CA ASP A 87 3.57 -6.21 -18.44
C ASP A 87 3.30 -6.92 -17.11
N GLU A 88 4.15 -6.71 -16.10
CA GLU A 88 3.94 -7.20 -14.73
C GLU A 88 2.62 -6.71 -14.15
N VAL A 89 2.25 -5.44 -14.43
CA VAL A 89 0.98 -4.84 -13.99
C VAL A 89 -0.16 -5.24 -14.92
N LYS A 90 0.05 -5.21 -16.25
CA LYS A 90 -0.99 -5.58 -17.22
C LYS A 90 -1.47 -7.03 -17.02
N SER A 91 -0.58 -7.92 -16.57
CA SER A 91 -0.90 -9.32 -16.25
C SER A 91 -1.93 -9.48 -15.13
N LEU A 92 -2.23 -8.42 -14.36
CA LEU A 92 -3.32 -8.42 -13.39
C LEU A 92 -4.70 -8.34 -14.06
N GLY A 93 -4.80 -7.84 -15.29
CA GLY A 93 -6.05 -7.75 -16.04
C GLY A 93 -6.97 -6.58 -15.67
N GLU A 94 -6.60 -5.75 -14.68
CA GLU A 94 -7.45 -4.68 -14.17
C GLU A 94 -7.41 -3.40 -15.01
N HIS A 95 -6.21 -2.85 -15.21
CA HIS A 95 -5.98 -1.56 -15.86
C HIS A 95 -4.71 -1.60 -16.76
N SER A 96 -4.54 -0.58 -17.62
CA SER A 96 -3.34 -0.41 -18.47
C SER A 96 -2.16 0.26 -17.76
N TYR A 97 -2.33 0.66 -16.50
CA TYR A 97 -1.30 1.21 -15.62
C TYR A 97 -1.58 0.72 -14.19
N GLY A 98 -0.61 0.87 -13.31
CA GLY A 98 -0.75 0.51 -11.90
C GLY A 98 0.55 0.82 -11.17
N TRP A 99 0.85 0.02 -10.16
CA TRP A 99 1.93 0.22 -9.23
C TRP A 99 2.78 -1.02 -9.12
N LYS A 100 4.10 -0.83 -9.00
CA LYS A 100 5.05 -1.89 -8.63
C LYS A 100 5.81 -1.49 -7.38
N LEU A 101 5.92 -2.43 -6.45
CA LEU A 101 6.71 -2.27 -5.23
C LEU A 101 8.12 -2.78 -5.51
N VAL A 102 9.10 -1.92 -5.32
CA VAL A 102 10.51 -2.22 -5.58
C VAL A 102 11.30 -2.10 -4.29
N GLN A 103 12.17 -3.05 -4.00
CA GLN A 103 13.18 -2.89 -2.95
C GLN A 103 14.32 -2.01 -3.48
N LEU A 104 14.63 -0.91 -2.81
CA LEU A 104 15.58 0.08 -3.34
C LEU A 104 17.03 -0.45 -3.40
N GLY A 105 17.42 -1.37 -2.51
CA GLY A 105 18.77 -1.93 -2.49
C GLY A 105 19.08 -2.86 -3.67
N SER A 106 18.14 -3.75 -4.02
CA SER A 106 18.32 -4.76 -5.07
C SER A 106 17.67 -4.39 -6.42
N GLN A 107 16.79 -3.38 -6.43
CA GLN A 107 15.87 -3.07 -7.55
C GLN A 107 14.90 -4.21 -7.92
N GLU A 108 14.75 -5.22 -7.07
CA GLU A 108 13.80 -6.31 -7.28
C GLU A 108 12.35 -5.84 -7.12
N ILE A 109 11.46 -6.32 -7.99
CA ILE A 109 10.01 -6.11 -7.87
C ILE A 109 9.45 -7.16 -6.92
N LEU A 110 8.76 -6.72 -5.87
CA LEU A 110 8.25 -7.57 -4.79
C LEU A 110 6.72 -7.67 -4.78
N ALA A 111 6.04 -6.69 -5.37
CA ALA A 111 4.60 -6.71 -5.53
C ALA A 111 4.16 -5.87 -6.72
N VAL A 112 2.97 -6.16 -7.22
CA VAL A 112 2.29 -5.37 -8.24
C VAL A 112 0.83 -5.17 -7.83
N GLY A 113 0.26 -4.04 -8.24
CA GLY A 113 -1.16 -3.78 -8.03
C GLY A 113 -1.74 -2.79 -9.03
N ALA A 114 -3.03 -2.91 -9.29
CA ALA A 114 -3.76 -2.03 -10.19
C ALA A 114 -5.20 -1.89 -9.74
N ASP A 115 -5.76 -0.69 -9.90
CA ASP A 115 -7.15 -0.39 -9.63
C ASP A 115 -8.04 -1.04 -10.69
N ALA A 116 -9.22 -1.49 -10.31
CA ALA A 116 -10.17 -2.02 -11.28
C ALA A 116 -10.69 -0.86 -12.13
N LYS A 117 -10.76 -1.07 -13.45
CA LYS A 117 -11.52 -0.15 -14.30
C LYS A 117 -12.98 -0.15 -13.86
N MET A 118 -13.50 1.01 -13.46
CA MET A 118 -14.91 1.19 -13.12
C MET A 118 -15.84 0.75 -14.27
N SER A 119 -15.39 0.88 -15.53
CA SER A 119 -16.14 0.39 -16.70
C SER A 119 -16.19 -1.14 -16.83
N ARG A 120 -15.35 -1.88 -16.10
CA ARG A 120 -15.29 -3.34 -16.10
C ARG A 120 -15.92 -3.96 -14.85
N SER A 121 -15.95 -3.25 -13.72
CA SER A 121 -16.59 -3.74 -12.50
C SER A 121 -16.93 -2.59 -11.55
N LEU A 122 -18.11 -2.67 -10.92
CA LEU A 122 -18.57 -1.75 -9.89
C LEU A 122 -18.34 -2.28 -8.46
N SER A 123 -18.04 -3.57 -8.32
CA SER A 123 -17.83 -4.23 -7.01
C SER A 123 -16.36 -4.52 -6.71
N LYS A 124 -15.49 -4.44 -7.72
CA LYS A 124 -14.07 -4.71 -7.59
C LYS A 124 -13.29 -3.42 -7.39
N VAL A 125 -12.40 -3.42 -6.39
CA VAL A 125 -11.51 -2.30 -6.06
C VAL A 125 -10.24 -2.35 -6.91
N GLY A 126 -9.69 -3.55 -7.15
CA GLY A 126 -8.47 -3.76 -7.90
C GLY A 126 -7.93 -5.18 -7.74
N ALA A 127 -6.68 -5.36 -8.12
CA ALA A 127 -5.93 -6.58 -7.90
C ALA A 127 -4.54 -6.27 -7.35
N PHE A 128 -4.02 -7.21 -6.58
CA PHE A 128 -2.71 -7.18 -5.96
C PHE A 128 -2.08 -8.56 -6.09
N ARG A 129 -0.76 -8.60 -6.29
CA ARG A 129 0.00 -9.86 -6.31
C ARG A 129 1.41 -9.62 -5.77
N PHE A 130 1.84 -10.48 -4.86
CA PHE A 130 3.24 -10.61 -4.49
C PHE A 130 4.04 -11.32 -5.60
N VAL A 131 5.26 -10.87 -5.87
CA VAL A 131 6.16 -11.43 -6.89
C VAL A 131 7.60 -11.44 -6.35
N GLY A 132 8.51 -12.16 -7.02
CA GLY A 132 9.89 -12.30 -6.55
C GLY A 132 9.95 -12.82 -5.11
N ARG A 133 10.86 -12.29 -4.30
CA ARG A 133 10.93 -12.56 -2.85
C ARG A 133 9.71 -12.11 -2.06
N GLY A 134 8.88 -11.20 -2.58
CA GLY A 134 7.61 -10.88 -1.93
C GLY A 134 6.67 -12.08 -1.88
N ALA A 135 6.80 -13.02 -2.81
CA ALA A 135 5.96 -14.22 -2.89
C ALA A 135 6.52 -15.42 -2.08
N SER A 136 7.76 -15.36 -1.59
CA SER A 136 8.39 -16.47 -0.87
C SER A 136 7.96 -16.58 0.59
N GLY A 137 7.37 -15.52 1.16
CA GLY A 137 7.04 -15.42 2.59
C GLY A 137 8.22 -15.04 3.48
N GLU A 138 9.44 -14.96 2.94
CA GLU A 138 10.66 -14.61 3.67
C GLU A 138 10.62 -13.20 4.26
N MET A 139 9.76 -12.34 3.71
CA MET A 139 9.66 -10.94 4.15
C MET A 139 8.86 -10.73 5.42
N GLY A 140 8.19 -11.78 5.90
CA GLY A 140 7.38 -11.74 7.11
C GLY A 140 6.01 -11.07 6.92
N GLU A 141 5.13 -11.34 7.86
CA GLU A 141 3.73 -10.92 7.82
C GLU A 141 3.56 -9.40 7.97
N SER A 142 4.33 -8.75 8.85
CA SER A 142 4.24 -7.28 8.99
C SER A 142 4.59 -6.57 7.68
N TRP A 143 5.53 -7.11 6.90
CA TRP A 143 5.86 -6.57 5.58
C TRP A 143 4.71 -6.77 4.60
N ALA A 144 4.12 -7.96 4.58
CA ALA A 144 2.98 -8.26 3.72
C ALA A 144 1.80 -7.31 4.01
N VAL A 145 1.48 -7.10 5.30
CA VAL A 145 0.45 -6.16 5.74
C VAL A 145 0.80 -4.73 5.31
N MET A 146 2.06 -4.29 5.49
CA MET A 146 2.51 -2.96 5.07
C MET A 146 2.39 -2.75 3.56
N ALA A 147 2.79 -3.74 2.76
CA ALA A 147 2.71 -3.70 1.31
C ALA A 147 1.26 -3.58 0.82
N VAL A 148 0.34 -4.38 1.38
CA VAL A 148 -1.08 -4.32 1.03
C VAL A 148 -1.71 -3.00 1.50
N ALA A 149 -1.52 -2.63 2.76
CA ALA A 149 -2.10 -1.42 3.34
C ALA A 149 -1.64 -0.15 2.62
N SER A 150 -0.35 -0.06 2.24
CA SER A 150 0.18 1.07 1.50
C SER A 150 -0.40 1.16 0.09
N LEU A 151 -0.55 0.05 -0.65
CA LEU A 151 -1.20 0.11 -1.97
C LEU A 151 -2.66 0.56 -1.87
N VAL A 152 -3.44 0.00 -0.94
CA VAL A 152 -4.84 0.38 -0.78
C VAL A 152 -4.96 1.85 -0.40
N ARG A 153 -4.02 2.37 0.42
CA ARG A 153 -3.95 3.81 0.72
C ARG A 153 -3.64 4.65 -0.51
N ILE A 154 -2.70 4.22 -1.36
CA ILE A 154 -2.39 4.90 -2.62
C ILE A 154 -3.62 4.98 -3.52
N MET A 155 -4.35 3.86 -3.68
CA MET A 155 -5.60 3.83 -4.45
C MET A 155 -6.66 4.77 -3.86
N GLN A 156 -6.83 4.75 -2.53
CA GLN A 156 -7.72 5.65 -1.81
C GLN A 156 -7.38 7.13 -2.11
N ARG A 157 -6.09 7.50 -2.09
CA ARG A 157 -5.63 8.85 -2.45
C ARG A 157 -5.94 9.20 -3.91
N GLN A 158 -5.71 8.29 -4.85
CA GLN A 158 -6.03 8.51 -6.26
C GLN A 158 -7.52 8.76 -6.49
N TRP A 159 -8.39 8.01 -5.81
CA TRP A 159 -9.84 8.23 -5.88
C TRP A 159 -10.28 9.54 -5.23
N GLN A 160 -9.68 9.94 -4.10
CA GLN A 160 -9.92 11.27 -3.52
C GLN A 160 -9.62 12.38 -4.54
N THR A 161 -8.47 12.33 -5.22
CA THR A 161 -8.10 13.33 -6.23
C THR A 161 -9.04 13.30 -7.42
N GLY A 162 -9.39 12.11 -7.94
CA GLY A 162 -10.32 11.96 -9.06
C GLY A 162 -11.72 12.52 -8.75
N ILE A 163 -12.24 12.27 -7.54
CA ILE A 163 -13.53 12.80 -7.09
C ILE A 163 -13.48 14.32 -6.97
N THR A 164 -12.44 14.89 -6.35
CA THR A 164 -12.30 16.33 -6.20
C THR A 164 -12.23 17.06 -7.55
N VAL A 165 -11.51 16.52 -8.52
CA VAL A 165 -11.43 17.10 -9.89
C VAL A 165 -12.75 16.99 -10.65
N ALA A 166 -13.53 15.94 -10.43
CA ALA A 166 -14.85 15.81 -11.06
C ALA A 166 -15.92 16.73 -10.46
N ALA A 167 -15.69 17.27 -9.26
CA ALA A 167 -16.61 18.16 -8.55
C ALA A 167 -16.31 19.67 -8.78
N SER A 168 -15.24 20.00 -9.50
CA SER A 168 -14.82 21.37 -9.88
C SER A 168 -15.17 21.68 -11.32
#